data_AF-A0A969LCY8-F1
#
_entry.id   AF-A0A969LCY8-F1
#
_cell.length_a   1.000
_cell.length_b   1.000
_cell.length_c   1.000
_cell.angle_alpha   90.00
_cell.angle_beta   90.00
_cell.angle_gamma   90.00
#
_symmetry.space_group_name_H-M   'P 1'
#
loop_
_entity.id
_entity.type
_entity.pdbx_description
1 polymer ?
#
loop_
_entity_poly.entity_id
_entity_poly.type
_entity_poly.pdbx_seq_one_letter_code
_entity_poly.pdbx_strand_id
1 'polypeptide(L)'
;MTVPNPANSSMVRAGNLIDRTTYYRHDLLAAANPTVPKNPHAFAGAFDVPAMQTVAVQAQTQMAVFFQSDGATFIDPDGSGSLFETPIVELPETLNFLP
;
A
#
# COMPACT_ATOMS: atom_id res chain seq x y z
N MET A 1 14.19 -8.67 -0.20
CA MET A 1 13.82 -8.55 -1.63
C MET A 1 12.93 -7.33 -1.78
N THR A 2 13.01 -6.62 -2.90
CA THR A 2 12.13 -5.48 -3.23
C THR A 2 11.54 -5.69 -4.62
N VAL A 3 10.27 -5.35 -4.80
CA VAL A 3 9.58 -5.33 -6.09
C VAL A 3 9.26 -3.88 -6.40
N PRO A 4 9.88 -3.28 -7.43
CA PRO A 4 9.61 -1.90 -7.83
C PRO A 4 8.20 -1.71 -8.41
N ASN A 5 7.71 -0.48 -8.39
CA ASN A 5 6.39 -0.11 -8.89
C ASN A 5 6.07 -0.63 -10.30
N PRO A 6 6.96 -0.52 -11.32
CA PRO A 6 6.61 -0.94 -12.68
C PRO A 6 6.35 -2.46 -12.80
N ALA A 7 7.03 -3.25 -11.97
CA ALA A 7 6.80 -4.70 -11.91
C ALA A 7 5.42 -5.01 -11.31
N ASN A 8 5.03 -4.32 -10.23
CA ASN A 8 3.70 -4.45 -9.64
C ASN A 8 2.60 -3.95 -10.59
N SER A 9 2.79 -2.79 -11.24
CA SER A 9 1.87 -2.23 -12.23
C SER A 9 1.63 -3.19 -13.40
N SER A 10 2.67 -3.91 -13.84
CA SER A 10 2.54 -4.95 -14.87
C SER A 10 1.62 -6.10 -14.41
N MET A 11 1.73 -6.55 -13.16
CA MET A 11 0.86 -7.59 -12.59
C MET A 11 -0.58 -7.11 -12.46
N VAL A 12 -0.80 -5.90 -11.94
CA VAL A 12 -2.14 -5.31 -11.78
C VAL A 12 -2.82 -5.17 -13.15
N ARG A 13 -2.08 -4.69 -14.15
CA ARG A 13 -2.58 -4.58 -15.54
C ARG A 13 -2.92 -5.94 -16.14
N ALA A 14 -2.04 -6.94 -15.98
CA ALA A 14 -2.27 -8.28 -16.52
C ALA A 14 -3.53 -8.95 -15.93
N GLY A 15 -3.87 -8.64 -14.68
CA GLY A 15 -5.07 -9.14 -14.02
C GLY A 15 -6.31 -8.26 -14.18
N ASN A 16 -6.22 -7.09 -14.82
CA ASN A 16 -7.27 -6.08 -14.83
C ASN A 16 -7.79 -5.73 -13.41
N LEU A 17 -6.87 -5.47 -12.48
CA LEU A 17 -7.15 -5.36 -11.03
C LEU A 17 -7.14 -3.92 -10.49
N ILE A 18 -7.31 -2.90 -11.33
CA ILE A 18 -7.25 -1.48 -10.90
C ILE A 18 -8.27 -1.21 -9.78
N ASP A 19 -9.51 -1.66 -9.95
CA ASP A 19 -10.61 -1.50 -8.98
C ASP A 19 -10.41 -2.30 -7.67
N ARG A 20 -9.40 -3.18 -7.64
CA ARG A 20 -9.06 -4.06 -6.52
C ARG A 20 -7.62 -3.89 -6.03
N THR A 21 -6.97 -2.78 -6.39
CA THR A 21 -5.61 -2.48 -5.99
C THR A 21 -5.57 -1.23 -5.13
N THR A 22 -4.83 -1.30 -4.04
CA THR A 22 -4.57 -0.17 -3.17
C THR A 22 -3.15 0.34 -3.39
N TYR A 23 -2.97 1.65 -3.51
CA TYR A 23 -1.65 2.26 -3.55
C TYR A 23 -1.29 2.90 -2.21
N TYR A 24 -0.28 2.34 -1.54
CA TYR A 24 0.26 2.92 -0.31
C TYR A 24 1.21 4.09 -0.63
N ARG A 25 0.79 5.30 -0.28
CA ARG A 25 1.50 6.58 -0.45
C ARG A 25 2.60 6.77 0.59
N HIS A 26 3.61 5.91 0.51
CA HIS A 26 4.76 5.93 1.41
C HIS A 26 5.55 7.24 1.35
N ASP A 27 5.55 7.89 0.19
CA ASP A 27 6.13 9.22 -0.02
C ASP A 27 5.58 10.25 0.97
N LEU A 28 4.27 10.23 1.22
CA LEU A 28 3.62 11.15 2.15
C LEU A 28 4.01 10.86 3.60
N LEU A 29 4.06 9.58 3.98
CA LEU A 29 4.47 9.21 5.34
C LEU A 29 5.94 9.56 5.59
N ALA A 30 6.83 9.26 4.64
CA ALA A 30 8.26 9.55 4.76
C ALA A 30 8.53 11.06 4.80
N ALA A 31 7.77 11.87 4.05
CA ALA A 31 7.86 13.32 4.11
C ALA A 31 7.45 13.88 5.48
N ALA A 32 6.46 13.27 6.14
CA ALA A 32 6.00 13.67 7.47
C ALA A 32 6.86 13.11 8.61
N ASN A 33 7.55 11.98 8.39
CA ASN A 33 8.32 11.29 9.42
C ASN A 33 9.63 10.69 8.87
N PRO A 34 10.78 11.36 9.07
CA PRO A 34 12.08 10.89 8.59
C PRO A 34 12.60 9.59 9.24
N THR A 35 11.97 9.09 10.30
CA THR A 35 12.36 7.82 10.95
C THR A 35 11.86 6.58 10.20
N VAL A 36 11.01 6.79 9.20
CA VAL A 36 10.44 5.74 8.37
C VAL A 36 11.51 5.15 7.45
N PRO A 37 11.60 3.81 7.32
CA PRO A 37 12.56 3.18 6.42
C PRO A 37 12.31 3.56 4.96
N LYS A 38 13.37 3.92 4.22
CA LYS A 38 13.27 4.30 2.80
C LYS A 38 12.72 3.19 1.89
N ASN A 39 12.85 1.93 2.29
CA ASN A 39 12.34 0.78 1.55
C ASN A 39 11.04 0.27 2.21
N PRO A 40 9.85 0.62 1.67
CA PRO A 40 8.58 0.23 2.22
C PRO A 40 8.09 -1.16 1.81
N HIS A 41 8.88 -1.96 1.08
CA HIS A 41 8.36 -3.18 0.47
C HIS A 41 7.68 -4.14 1.47
N ALA A 42 8.11 -4.13 2.73
CA ALA A 42 7.55 -4.95 3.81
C ALA A 42 6.49 -4.23 4.68
N PHE A 43 5.92 -3.10 4.24
CA PHE A 43 5.09 -2.22 5.09
C PHE A 43 3.93 -2.95 5.79
N ALA A 44 3.27 -3.88 5.11
CA ALA A 44 2.12 -4.61 5.66
C ALA A 44 2.48 -5.55 6.83
N GLY A 45 3.77 -5.83 7.05
CA GLY A 45 4.26 -6.65 8.15
C GLY A 45 5.25 -5.94 9.08
N ALA A 46 5.48 -4.64 8.89
CA ALA A 46 6.50 -3.86 9.61
C ALA A 46 6.07 -3.46 11.04
N PHE A 47 5.71 -4.44 11.87
CA PHE A 47 5.25 -4.21 13.25
C PHE A 47 6.37 -3.88 14.24
N ASP A 48 7.61 -4.22 13.87
CA ASP A 48 8.83 -3.93 14.63
C ASP A 48 9.34 -2.49 14.44
N VAL A 49 8.78 -1.75 13.48
CA VAL A 49 9.07 -0.34 13.23
C VAL A 49 7.93 0.52 13.79
N PRO A 50 8.11 1.23 14.92
CA PRO A 50 7.02 1.98 15.56
C PRO A 50 6.30 2.96 14.62
N ALA A 51 7.04 3.64 13.74
CA ALA A 51 6.49 4.58 12.77
C ALA A 51 5.59 3.93 11.70
N MET A 52 5.63 2.61 11.53
CA MET A 52 4.90 1.86 10.51
C MET A 52 3.70 1.08 11.08
N GLN A 53 3.57 0.95 12.40
CA GLN A 53 2.59 0.06 13.02
C GLN A 53 1.14 0.34 12.59
N THR A 54 0.74 1.62 12.56
CA THR A 54 -0.62 2.00 12.11
C THR A 54 -0.87 1.60 10.67
N VAL A 55 0.08 1.88 9.78
CA VAL A 55 0.01 1.51 8.35
C VAL A 55 -0.03 -0.01 8.17
N ALA A 56 0.77 -0.76 8.94
CA ALA A 56 0.77 -2.21 8.91
C ALA A 56 -0.59 -2.78 9.34
N VAL A 57 -1.17 -2.27 10.44
CA VAL A 57 -2.52 -2.66 10.90
C VAL A 57 -3.56 -2.35 9.84
N GLN A 58 -3.57 -1.14 9.28
CA GLN A 58 -4.50 -0.71 8.24
C GLN A 58 -4.46 -1.65 7.02
N ALA A 59 -3.26 -1.94 6.50
CA ALA A 59 -3.09 -2.87 5.38
C ALA A 59 -3.64 -4.27 5.70
N GLN A 60 -3.36 -4.79 6.91
CA GLN A 60 -3.88 -6.08 7.36
C GLN A 60 -5.38 -6.08 7.56
N THR A 61 -5.97 -4.97 8.02
CA THR A 61 -7.43 -4.81 8.14
C THR A 61 -8.11 -4.89 6.78
N GLN A 62 -7.58 -4.25 5.73
CA GLN A 62 -8.12 -4.40 4.38
C GLN A 62 -8.11 -5.86 3.93
N MET A 63 -6.97 -6.55 4.09
CA MET A 63 -6.84 -7.97 3.75
C MET A 63 -7.82 -8.85 4.54
N ALA A 64 -7.95 -8.60 5.85
CA ALA A 64 -8.85 -9.34 6.72
C ALA A 64 -10.32 -9.16 6.32
N VAL A 65 -10.75 -7.94 6.01
CA VAL A 65 -12.13 -7.65 5.55
C VAL A 65 -12.41 -8.29 4.19
N PHE A 66 -11.44 -8.24 3.27
CA PHE A 66 -11.57 -8.91 1.98
C PHE A 66 -11.75 -10.43 2.15
N PHE A 67 -10.91 -11.08 2.95
CA PHE A 67 -11.03 -12.52 3.20
C PHE A 67 -12.30 -12.89 3.97
N GLN A 68 -12.66 -12.13 5.01
CA GLN A 68 -13.87 -12.38 5.80
C GLN A 68 -15.15 -12.30 4.96
N SER A 69 -15.14 -11.49 3.91
CA SER A 69 -16.27 -11.31 3.00
C SER A 69 -16.21 -12.20 1.76
N ASP A 70 -15.35 -13.22 1.73
CA ASP A 70 -15.10 -14.07 0.55
C ASP A 70 -14.79 -13.25 -0.72
N GLY A 71 -14.09 -12.13 -0.55
CA GLY A 71 -13.70 -11.22 -1.62
C GLY A 71 -14.77 -10.20 -2.06
N ALA A 72 -15.91 -10.15 -1.38
CA ALA A 72 -17.00 -9.25 -1.72
C ALA A 72 -16.73 -7.79 -1.30
N THR A 73 -16.01 -7.57 -0.19
CA THR A 73 -15.78 -6.25 0.38
C THR A 73 -14.33 -5.81 0.21
N PHE A 74 -14.13 -4.66 -0.44
CA PHE A 74 -12.84 -4.01 -0.59
C PHE A 74 -12.94 -2.60 -0.02
N ILE A 75 -12.33 -2.36 1.14
CA ILE A 75 -12.43 -1.10 1.90
C ILE A 75 -11.21 -0.23 1.68
N ASP A 76 -11.34 1.09 1.86
CA ASP A 76 -10.20 1.95 2.10
C ASP A 76 -9.73 1.84 3.57
N PRO A 77 -8.52 1.35 3.87
CA PRO A 77 -8.14 1.03 5.24
C PRO A 77 -7.80 2.25 6.11
N ASP A 78 -7.54 3.42 5.54
CA ASP A 78 -7.40 4.67 6.30
C ASP A 78 -8.60 5.61 6.16
N GLY A 79 -9.66 5.18 5.46
CA GLY A 79 -10.94 5.88 5.38
C GLY A 79 -10.85 7.18 4.60
N SER A 80 -10.84 8.32 5.29
CA SER A 80 -10.61 9.64 4.67
C SER A 80 -9.14 10.08 4.77
N GLY A 81 -8.24 9.15 5.10
CA GLY A 81 -6.80 9.37 5.13
C GLY A 81 -6.23 9.60 3.75
N SER A 82 -4.92 9.85 3.70
CA SER A 82 -4.21 10.11 2.45
C SER A 82 -3.12 9.08 2.16
N LEU A 83 -2.94 8.11 3.04
CA LEU A 83 -1.85 7.14 2.94
C LEU A 83 -2.23 5.95 2.06
N PHE A 84 -3.52 5.68 1.88
CA PHE A 84 -3.99 4.64 0.98
C PHE A 84 -4.88 5.25 -0.10
N GLU A 85 -4.52 5.02 -1.36
CA GLU A 85 -5.35 5.36 -2.51
C GLU A 85 -6.10 4.09 -2.93
N THR A 86 -7.39 4.03 -2.59
CA THR A 86 -8.23 2.83 -2.73
C THR A 86 -9.56 3.16 -3.44
N PRO A 87 -9.85 2.59 -4.63
CA PRO A 87 -8.90 1.91 -5.51
C PRO A 87 -7.85 2.87 -6.06
N ILE A 88 -6.75 2.32 -6.55
CA ILE A 88 -5.72 3.10 -7.24
C ILE A 88 -6.31 3.78 -8.50
N VAL A 89 -5.98 5.04 -8.72
CA VAL A 89 -6.43 5.83 -9.88
C VAL A 89 -5.47 5.67 -11.04
N GLU A 90 -4.16 5.77 -10.78
CA GLU A 90 -3.11 5.66 -11.78
C GLU A 90 -2.02 4.67 -11.36
N LEU A 91 -1.63 3.78 -12.28
CA LEU A 91 -0.53 2.86 -12.03
C LEU A 91 0.81 3.60 -11.99
N PRO A 92 1.63 3.43 -10.93
CA PRO A 92 2.96 4.01 -10.91
C PRO A 92 3.88 3.26 -11.88
N GLU A 93 4.34 3.96 -12.92
CA GLU A 93 5.23 3.42 -13.96
C GLU A 93 6.71 3.76 -13.77
N THR A 94 7.03 4.50 -12.72
CA THR A 94 8.40 4.91 -12.37
C THR A 94 8.83 4.33 -11.03
N LEU A 95 10.16 4.27 -10.78
CA LEU A 95 10.71 3.62 -9.59
C LEU A 95 10.34 4.32 -8.27
N ASN A 96 10.20 5.65 -8.27
CA ASN A 96 9.84 6.48 -7.12
C ASN A 96 10.67 6.21 -5.86
N PHE A 97 11.98 5.98 -6.01
CA PHE A 97 12.87 5.81 -4.86
C PHE A 97 12.97 7.10 -4.05
N LEU A 98 12.89 6.97 -2.73
CA LEU A 98 13.18 8.06 -1.81
C LEU A 98 14.69 8.35 -1.80
N PRO A 99 15.10 9.63 -1.78
CA PRO A 99 16.51 10.03 -1.73
C PRO A 99 17.18 9.56 -0.43
#